data_AF-A0A1V9K2Q5-F1
#
_entry.id   AF-A0A1V9K2Q5-F1
#
_cell.length_a   1.000
_cell.length_b   1.000
_cell.length_c   1.000
_cell.angle_alpha   90.00
_cell.angle_beta   90.00
_cell.angle_gamma   90.00
#
_symmetry.space_group_name_H-M   'P 1'
#
loop_
_entity.id
_entity.type
_entity.pdbx_description
1 polymer ?
#
loop_
_entity_poly.entity_id
_entity_poly.type
_entity_poly.pdbx_seq_one_letter_code
_entity_poly.pdbx_strand_id
1 'polypeptide(L)'
;MALLAEYRCKATPGRRVVEIYDADAYLSDDDAMAAARTQVVAGNGYHLYIQSLQPDIDVEVAIRLWDSPPPPPAGAEGSVSVSIESETAILVVNQLEYGPAGEMSLPRSGVYTGHAWGENRQTTGDYYQTTLDRPTDDTFEDDLTEAWNNPPVTERYVLDLAYSRASEPSDDEL
;
A
#
# COMPACT_ATOMS: atom_id res chain seq x y z
N MET A 1 -14.57 0.26 -18.62
CA MET A 1 -13.59 -0.10 -17.60
C MET A 1 -13.67 -1.60 -17.35
N ALA A 2 -12.65 -2.30 -17.82
CA ALA A 2 -12.44 -3.73 -17.72
C ALA A 2 -11.20 -3.98 -16.85
N LEU A 3 -11.35 -4.85 -15.84
CA LEU A 3 -10.24 -5.31 -15.02
C LEU A 3 -9.39 -6.26 -15.87
N LEU A 4 -8.11 -5.93 -16.01
CA LEU A 4 -7.13 -6.68 -16.79
C LEU A 4 -6.39 -7.70 -15.92
N ALA A 5 -6.00 -7.29 -14.72
CA ALA A 5 -5.33 -8.14 -13.74
C ALA A 5 -5.56 -7.61 -12.32
N GLU A 6 -5.48 -8.50 -11.34
CA GLU A 6 -5.52 -8.15 -9.92
C GLU A 6 -4.52 -9.01 -9.16
N TYR A 7 -3.79 -8.37 -8.26
CA TYR A 7 -2.92 -8.99 -7.28
C TYR A 7 -3.35 -8.56 -5.88
N ARG A 8 -3.27 -9.48 -4.91
CA ARG A 8 -3.58 -9.23 -3.50
C ARG A 8 -2.55 -9.90 -2.61
N CYS A 9 -2.08 -9.19 -1.59
CA CYS A 9 -1.25 -9.76 -0.54
C CYS A 9 -1.62 -9.15 0.82
N LYS A 10 -1.22 -9.84 1.89
CA LYS A 10 -1.20 -9.28 3.24
C LYS A 10 0.16 -8.65 3.49
N ALA A 11 0.19 -7.52 4.19
CA ALA A 11 1.41 -6.85 4.61
C ALA A 11 1.24 -6.30 6.03
N THR A 12 2.23 -6.48 6.88
CA THR A 12 2.29 -5.86 8.19
C THR A 12 2.79 -4.42 8.03
N PRO A 13 2.01 -3.39 8.43
CA PRO A 13 2.37 -1.99 8.25
C PRO A 13 3.39 -1.54 9.30
N GLY A 14 4.61 -2.10 9.31
CA GLY A 14 5.68 -1.72 10.24
C GLY A 14 5.90 -0.21 10.28
N ARG A 15 5.96 0.38 11.48
CA ARG A 15 5.94 1.85 11.71
C ARG A 15 4.78 2.57 11.02
N ARG A 16 3.66 1.86 10.83
CA ARG A 16 2.45 2.30 10.14
C ARG A 16 2.64 2.56 8.64
N VAL A 17 3.64 1.95 8.00
CA VAL A 17 3.95 2.16 6.58
C VAL A 17 4.01 0.85 5.82
N VAL A 18 3.39 0.81 4.65
CA VAL A 18 3.58 -0.20 3.59
C VAL A 18 4.07 0.50 2.34
N GLU A 19 4.99 -0.12 1.63
CA GLU A 19 5.69 0.46 0.48
C GLU A 19 5.30 -0.26 -0.80
N ILE A 20 5.18 0.48 -1.90
CA ILE A 20 4.99 -0.08 -3.24
C ILE A 20 5.95 0.62 -4.20
N TYR A 21 6.84 -0.14 -4.82
CA TYR A 21 7.88 0.39 -5.70
C TYR A 21 8.20 -0.58 -6.85
N ASP A 22 8.88 -0.09 -7.89
CA ASP A 22 9.48 -0.95 -8.90
C ASP A 22 10.68 -1.73 -8.33
N ALA A 23 10.84 -3.01 -8.70
CA ALA A 23 11.90 -3.87 -8.17
C ALA A 23 13.34 -3.33 -8.29
N ASP A 24 13.62 -2.37 -9.19
CA ASP A 24 14.94 -1.72 -9.29
C ASP A 24 15.03 -0.32 -8.64
N ALA A 25 13.94 0.19 -8.06
CA ALA A 25 13.88 1.53 -7.53
C ALA A 25 14.90 1.75 -6.39
N TYR A 26 15.65 2.86 -6.46
CA TYR A 26 16.54 3.28 -5.37
C TYR A 26 15.70 3.67 -4.14
N LEU A 27 15.82 2.88 -3.08
CA LEU A 27 15.08 3.06 -1.82
C LEU A 27 15.65 4.23 -1.01
N SER A 28 14.95 5.37 -0.99
CA SER A 28 14.87 6.35 0.11
C SER A 28 14.42 7.71 -0.43
N ASP A 29 13.17 8.11 -0.16
CA ASP A 29 12.69 9.48 -0.39
C ASP A 29 11.95 9.97 0.86
N ASP A 30 12.70 10.66 1.72
CA ASP A 30 12.22 11.17 3.02
C ASP A 30 11.07 12.19 2.87
N ASP A 31 11.04 12.94 1.75
CA ASP A 31 10.01 13.93 1.47
C ASP A 31 8.69 13.25 1.07
N ALA A 32 8.77 12.20 0.26
CA ALA A 32 7.60 11.37 -0.08
C ALA A 32 7.03 10.64 1.15
N MET A 33 7.89 10.12 2.04
CA MET A 33 7.45 9.54 3.31
C MET A 33 6.70 10.56 4.20
N ALA A 34 7.18 11.81 4.26
CA ALA A 34 6.54 12.86 5.05
C ALA A 34 5.15 13.22 4.49
N ALA A 35 4.99 13.28 3.16
CA ALA A 35 3.72 13.58 2.52
C ALA A 35 2.67 12.47 2.76
N ALA A 36 3.07 11.20 2.76
CA ALA A 36 2.16 10.06 2.95
C ALA A 36 1.42 10.10 4.29
N ARG A 37 2.07 10.63 5.34
CA ARG A 37 1.46 10.84 6.67
C ARG A 37 0.21 11.71 6.63
N THR A 38 0.08 12.58 5.63
CA THR A 38 -1.07 13.48 5.45
C THR A 38 -2.02 13.05 4.34
N GLN A 39 -1.54 12.34 3.32
CA GLN A 39 -2.29 12.06 2.10
C GLN A 39 -2.74 10.60 1.94
N VAL A 40 -2.50 9.75 2.94
CA VAL A 40 -2.77 8.29 2.94
C VAL A 40 -1.82 7.52 2.03
N VAL A 41 -1.60 8.02 0.80
CA VAL A 41 -0.53 7.57 -0.08
C VAL A 41 0.22 8.79 -0.61
N ALA A 42 1.55 8.74 -0.61
CA ALA A 42 2.35 9.70 -1.35
C ALA A 42 3.53 8.98 -2.01
N GLY A 43 4.01 9.56 -3.09
CA GLY A 43 5.15 9.02 -3.78
C GLY A 43 5.80 10.01 -4.73
N ASN A 44 7.01 9.70 -5.13
CA ASN A 44 7.83 10.52 -6.02
C ASN A 44 7.72 10.11 -7.50
N GLY A 45 6.77 9.24 -7.82
CA GLY A 45 6.62 8.65 -9.15
C GLY A 45 7.28 7.27 -9.29
N TYR A 46 8.18 6.87 -8.40
CA TYR A 46 8.85 5.54 -8.42
C TYR A 46 8.49 4.69 -7.21
N HIS A 47 8.16 5.35 -6.09
CA HIS A 47 7.88 4.71 -4.82
C HIS A 47 6.64 5.35 -4.20
N LEU A 48 5.64 4.55 -3.85
CA LEU A 48 4.44 4.92 -3.13
C LEU A 48 4.50 4.40 -1.68
N TYR A 49 4.22 5.27 -0.71
CA TYR A 49 4.13 4.91 0.71
C TYR A 49 2.66 4.97 1.14
N ILE A 50 2.15 3.88 1.70
CA ILE A 50 0.82 3.73 2.26
C ILE A 50 0.89 3.88 3.78
N GLN A 51 0.13 4.81 4.34
CA GLN A 51 0.09 5.08 5.77
C GLN A 51 -1.10 4.39 6.45
N SER A 52 -0.84 3.43 7.34
CA SER A 52 -1.85 2.88 8.26
C SER A 52 -2.03 3.74 9.52
N LEU A 53 -3.15 3.54 10.21
CA LEU A 53 -3.39 4.11 11.55
C LEU A 53 -2.83 3.23 12.67
N GLN A 54 -2.45 1.99 12.35
CA GLN A 54 -1.91 1.00 13.28
C GLN A 54 -0.68 0.29 12.67
N PRO A 55 0.23 -0.29 13.48
CA PRO A 55 1.48 -0.84 12.95
C PRO A 55 1.58 -2.37 12.89
N ASP A 56 0.66 -3.11 13.51
CA ASP A 56 0.88 -4.53 13.88
C ASP A 56 -0.14 -5.50 13.26
N ILE A 57 -1.35 -5.04 12.96
CA ILE A 57 -2.39 -5.84 12.32
C ILE A 57 -2.14 -5.84 10.82
N ASP A 58 -2.08 -7.04 10.22
CA ASP A 58 -1.93 -7.18 8.77
C ASP A 58 -3.01 -6.43 8.00
N VAL A 59 -2.58 -5.66 7.00
CA VAL A 59 -3.46 -4.99 6.04
C VAL A 59 -3.48 -5.77 4.72
N GLU A 60 -4.58 -5.70 3.99
CA GLU A 60 -4.65 -6.22 2.63
C GLU A 60 -4.26 -5.13 1.63
N VAL A 61 -3.28 -5.41 0.78
CA VAL A 61 -2.92 -4.56 -0.36
C VAL A 61 -3.40 -5.22 -1.64
N ALA A 62 -4.19 -4.49 -2.43
CA ALA A 62 -4.64 -4.93 -3.74
C ALA A 62 -4.12 -4.00 -4.84
N ILE A 63 -3.44 -4.55 -5.84
CA ILE A 63 -3.02 -3.84 -7.04
C ILE A 63 -3.89 -4.32 -8.20
N ARG A 64 -4.62 -3.41 -8.83
CA ARG A 64 -5.59 -3.71 -9.89
C ARG A 64 -5.23 -2.95 -11.16
N LEU A 65 -5.06 -3.69 -12.25
CA LEU A 65 -4.78 -3.13 -13.57
C LEU A 65 -6.07 -3.05 -14.38
N TRP A 66 -6.31 -1.89 -14.96
CA TRP A 66 -7.49 -1.58 -15.76
C TRP A 66 -7.11 -1.10 -17.16
N ASP A 67 -8.05 -1.21 -18.10
CA ASP A 67 -8.00 -0.46 -19.36
C ASP A 67 -8.16 1.06 -19.11
N SER A 68 -8.97 1.43 -18.12
CA SER A 68 -9.20 2.76 -17.59
C SER A 68 -9.69 2.61 -16.14
N PRO A 69 -9.01 3.19 -15.14
CA PRO A 69 -9.33 2.96 -13.74
C PRO A 69 -10.73 3.50 -13.40
N PRO A 70 -11.55 2.78 -12.61
CA PRO A 70 -12.77 3.32 -12.04
C PRO A 70 -12.47 4.48 -11.08
N PRO A 71 -13.44 5.39 -10.86
CA PRO A 71 -13.34 6.29 -9.72
C PRO A 71 -13.32 5.47 -8.42
N PRO A 72 -12.65 5.97 -7.37
CA PRO A 72 -12.69 5.35 -6.05
C PRO A 72 -14.13 5.17 -5.55
N PRO A 73 -14.43 4.12 -4.77
CA PRO A 73 -15.76 3.91 -4.21
C PRO A 73 -16.12 5.08 -3.27
N ALA A 74 -17.41 5.44 -3.21
CA ALA A 74 -17.88 6.56 -2.38
C ALA A 74 -17.64 6.37 -0.87
N GLY A 75 -17.43 5.13 -0.42
CA GLY A 75 -17.10 4.78 0.96
C GLY A 75 -15.60 4.74 1.27
N ALA A 76 -14.72 5.09 0.32
CA ALA A 76 -13.29 5.09 0.56
C ALA A 76 -12.87 6.07 1.67
N GLU A 77 -12.05 5.60 2.59
CA GLU A 77 -11.44 6.37 3.67
C GLU A 77 -10.19 7.12 3.18
N GLY A 78 -10.44 8.06 2.27
CA GLY A 78 -9.41 8.83 1.56
C GLY A 78 -9.08 8.23 0.19
N SER A 79 -8.73 9.11 -0.74
CA SER A 79 -8.20 8.74 -2.04
C SER A 79 -7.26 9.81 -2.56
N VAL A 80 -6.24 9.37 -3.29
CA VAL A 80 -5.27 10.23 -3.95
C VAL A 80 -4.96 9.70 -5.35
N SER A 81 -4.73 10.61 -6.29
CA SER A 81 -4.20 10.25 -7.60
C SER A 81 -2.75 9.84 -7.46
N VAL A 82 -2.39 8.72 -8.07
CA VAL A 82 -1.03 8.16 -8.03
C VAL A 82 -0.48 7.96 -9.43
N SER A 83 0.84 8.05 -9.52
CA SER A 83 1.63 7.65 -10.67
C SER A 83 2.77 6.79 -10.17
N ILE A 84 3.02 5.67 -10.82
CA ILE A 84 4.16 4.80 -10.55
C ILE A 84 4.81 4.40 -11.88
N GLU A 85 6.08 4.70 -12.00
CA GLU A 85 6.95 4.24 -13.06
C GLU A 85 7.54 2.89 -12.68
N SER A 86 7.44 1.94 -13.60
CA SER A 86 7.95 0.58 -13.43
C SER A 86 8.79 0.18 -14.63
N GLU A 87 10.11 0.31 -14.50
CA GLU A 87 11.07 -0.05 -15.55
C GLU A 87 11.23 -1.56 -15.69
N THR A 88 11.22 -2.29 -14.57
CA THR A 88 11.35 -3.76 -14.56
C THR A 88 10.04 -4.47 -14.90
N ALA A 89 8.92 -3.75 -14.92
CA ALA A 89 7.57 -4.31 -14.96
C ALA A 89 7.26 -5.21 -13.75
N ILE A 90 7.91 -4.99 -12.60
CA ILE A 90 7.67 -5.73 -11.36
C ILE A 90 7.42 -4.73 -10.24
N LEU A 91 6.20 -4.72 -9.71
CA LEU A 91 5.87 -3.96 -8.50
C LEU A 91 6.07 -4.84 -7.27
N VAL A 92 6.81 -4.34 -6.29
CA VAL A 92 7.04 -4.98 -5.00
C VAL A 92 6.19 -4.29 -3.96
N VAL A 93 5.46 -5.07 -3.17
CA VAL A 93 4.83 -4.60 -1.92
C VAL A 93 5.79 -4.94 -0.78
N ASN A 94 6.32 -3.92 -0.12
CA ASN A 94 7.32 -4.05 0.93
C ASN A 94 6.81 -3.63 2.30
N GLN A 95 7.29 -4.32 3.32
CA GLN A 95 7.04 -4.04 4.72
C GLN A 95 8.34 -3.46 5.29
N LEU A 96 8.32 -2.21 5.76
CA LEU A 96 9.52 -1.45 6.11
C LEU A 96 10.51 -2.20 7.01
N GLU A 97 10.01 -3.02 7.94
CA GLU A 97 10.83 -3.77 8.90
C GLU A 97 10.92 -5.28 8.61
N TYR A 98 10.12 -5.80 7.67
CA TYR A 98 9.95 -7.23 7.42
C TYR A 98 10.33 -7.67 6.00
N GLY A 99 10.65 -6.72 5.12
CA GLY A 99 10.98 -6.98 3.73
C GLY A 99 9.73 -7.23 2.85
N PRO A 100 9.92 -7.77 1.64
CA PRO A 100 8.85 -7.88 0.66
C PRO A 100 7.73 -8.81 1.15
N ALA A 101 6.50 -8.30 1.16
CA ALA A 101 5.29 -9.08 1.39
C ALA A 101 4.83 -9.81 0.12
N GLY A 102 5.16 -9.25 -1.04
CA GLY A 102 4.64 -9.74 -2.31
C GLY A 102 5.14 -8.96 -3.51
N GLU A 103 4.94 -9.53 -4.69
CA GLU A 103 5.31 -8.93 -5.97
C GLU A 103 4.24 -9.19 -7.03
N MET A 104 4.08 -8.25 -7.96
CA MET A 104 3.19 -8.34 -9.10
C MET A 104 3.96 -8.02 -10.39
N SER A 105 3.95 -8.95 -11.34
CA SER A 105 4.39 -8.67 -12.71
C SER A 105 3.33 -7.86 -13.47
N LEU A 106 3.77 -6.75 -14.06
CA LEU A 106 2.99 -5.92 -14.96
C LEU A 106 3.06 -6.46 -16.39
N PRO A 107 2.04 -6.20 -17.24
CA PRO A 107 2.05 -6.65 -18.64
C PRO A 107 3.19 -6.08 -19.49
N ARG A 108 3.76 -4.94 -19.09
CA ARG A 108 4.87 -4.24 -19.75
C ARG A 108 5.50 -3.23 -18.78
N SER A 109 6.70 -2.77 -19.09
CA SER A 109 7.33 -1.65 -18.40
C SER A 109 6.71 -0.32 -18.83
N GLY A 110 6.85 0.70 -17.98
CA GLY A 110 6.41 2.07 -18.24
C GLY A 110 5.72 2.71 -17.04
N VAL A 111 5.01 3.80 -17.31
CA VAL A 111 4.32 4.59 -16.31
C VAL A 111 2.86 4.18 -16.21
N TYR A 112 2.42 3.92 -14.98
CA TYR A 112 1.07 3.55 -14.61
C TYR A 112 0.45 4.66 -13.76
N THR A 113 -0.75 5.10 -14.12
CA THR A 113 -1.46 6.17 -13.41
C THR A 113 -2.84 5.71 -12.97
N GLY A 114 -3.34 6.27 -11.87
CA GLY A 114 -4.70 6.06 -11.42
C GLY A 114 -4.92 6.57 -10.01
N HIS A 115 -5.51 5.76 -9.14
CA HIS A 115 -5.86 6.18 -7.78
C HIS A 115 -5.51 5.12 -6.75
N ALA A 116 -5.04 5.58 -5.60
CA ALA A 116 -4.96 4.78 -4.39
C ALA A 116 -6.07 5.22 -3.43
N TRP A 117 -6.64 4.25 -2.70
CA TRP A 117 -7.67 4.49 -1.70
C TRP A 117 -7.66 3.41 -0.63
N GLY A 118 -8.27 3.70 0.53
CA GLY A 118 -8.32 2.78 1.67
C GLY A 118 -9.73 2.51 2.19
N GLU A 119 -9.89 1.42 2.93
CA GLU A 119 -11.13 1.01 3.60
C GLU A 119 -10.82 0.45 5.00
N ASN A 120 -11.74 0.66 5.95
CA ASN A 120 -11.67 0.16 7.32
C ASN A 120 -10.45 0.63 8.12
N ARG A 121 -9.80 1.73 7.75
CA ARG A 121 -8.58 2.23 8.41
C ARG A 121 -8.92 2.72 9.81
N GLN A 122 -9.97 3.54 9.94
CA GLN A 122 -10.41 4.06 11.23
C GLN A 122 -10.88 2.94 12.15
N THR A 123 -11.74 2.04 11.65
CA THR A 123 -12.26 0.91 12.43
C THR A 123 -11.14 0.00 12.96
N THR A 124 -10.13 -0.28 12.13
CA THR A 124 -8.99 -1.12 12.52
C THR A 124 -8.06 -0.38 13.50
N GLY A 125 -7.82 0.91 13.29
CA GLY A 125 -7.07 1.76 14.21
C GLY A 125 -7.72 1.89 15.59
N ASP A 126 -9.05 2.09 15.64
CA ASP A 126 -9.82 2.16 16.88
C ASP A 126 -9.80 0.80 17.62
N TYR A 127 -9.93 -0.31 16.87
CA TYR A 127 -9.81 -1.65 17.43
C TYR A 127 -8.43 -1.89 18.03
N TYR A 128 -7.37 -1.54 17.30
CA TYR A 128 -5.99 -1.64 17.76
C TYR A 128 -5.77 -0.88 19.07
N GLN A 129 -6.21 0.38 19.15
CA GLN A 129 -6.09 1.19 20.37
C GLN A 129 -6.90 0.57 21.52
N THR A 130 -8.12 0.11 21.25
CA THR A 130 -8.97 -0.54 22.25
C THR A 130 -8.36 -1.83 22.78
N THR A 131 -7.65 -2.60 21.95
CA THR A 131 -6.96 -3.82 22.39
C THR A 131 -5.76 -3.51 23.29
N LEU A 132 -5.04 -2.41 23.03
CA LEU A 132 -3.93 -1.96 23.87
C LEU A 132 -4.38 -1.39 25.22
N ASP A 133 -5.57 -0.76 25.27
CA ASP A 133 -6.11 -0.15 26.49
C ASP A 133 -6.70 -1.19 27.47
N ARG A 134 -6.64 -2.50 27.15
CA ARG A 134 -7.11 -3.57 28.04
C ARG A 134 -6.20 -3.71 29.27
N PRO A 135 -6.73 -4.10 30.44
CA PRO A 135 -5.90 -4.38 31.62
C PRO A 135 -4.83 -5.43 31.30
N THR A 136 -3.57 -5.11 31.60
CA THR A 136 -2.46 -6.05 31.51
C THR A 136 -2.49 -7.02 32.68
N ASP A 137 -2.69 -8.30 32.39
CA ASP A 137 -2.44 -9.44 33.27
C ASP A 137 -1.46 -10.43 32.59
N ASP A 138 -1.28 -11.61 33.18
CA ASP A 138 -0.35 -12.62 32.68
C ASP A 138 -0.74 -13.20 31.31
N THR A 139 -1.97 -12.98 30.80
CA THR A 139 -2.43 -13.47 29.49
C THR A 139 -2.45 -12.39 28.42
N PHE A 140 -2.09 -11.15 28.77
CA PHE A 140 -2.21 -9.99 27.88
C PHE A 140 -1.52 -10.17 26.53
N GLU A 141 -0.30 -10.72 26.48
CA GLU A 141 0.44 -10.90 25.22
C GLU A 141 -0.22 -11.95 24.30
N ASP A 142 -0.72 -13.04 24.88
CA ASP A 142 -1.42 -14.09 24.13
C ASP A 142 -2.77 -13.58 23.61
N ASP A 143 -3.52 -12.86 24.45
CA ASP A 143 -4.80 -12.24 24.09
C ASP A 143 -4.64 -11.17 23.00
N LEU A 144 -3.54 -10.40 23.05
CA LEU A 144 -3.19 -9.41 22.04
C LEU A 144 -2.88 -10.07 20.69
N THR A 145 -2.07 -11.13 20.72
CA THR A 145 -1.71 -11.90 19.53
C THR A 145 -2.95 -12.53 18.90
N GLU A 146 -3.85 -13.13 19.70
CA GLU A 146 -5.09 -13.71 19.19
C GLU A 146 -6.01 -12.64 18.58
N ALA A 147 -6.16 -11.50 19.25
CA ALA A 147 -6.98 -10.38 18.80
C ALA A 147 -6.49 -9.81 17.46
N TRP A 148 -5.18 -9.58 17.32
CA TRP A 148 -4.60 -8.99 16.11
C TRP A 148 -4.55 -9.96 14.92
N ASN A 149 -4.53 -11.27 15.18
CA ASN A 149 -4.68 -12.27 14.12
C ASN A 149 -6.14 -12.44 13.64
N ASN A 150 -7.12 -11.98 14.42
CA ASN A 150 -8.55 -12.12 14.13
C ASN A 150 -9.30 -10.79 14.29
N PRO A 151 -8.91 -9.73 13.55
CA PRO A 151 -9.58 -8.45 13.65
C PRO A 151 -11.03 -8.55 13.11
N PRO A 152 -11.97 -7.74 13.64
CA PRO A 152 -13.37 -7.79 13.22
C PRO A 152 -13.59 -7.33 11.77
N VAL A 153 -12.65 -6.57 11.21
CA VAL A 153 -12.61 -6.12 9.82
C VAL A 153 -11.18 -6.20 9.30
N THR A 154 -11.03 -6.24 7.98
CA THR A 154 -9.72 -6.15 7.33
C THR A 154 -9.52 -4.73 6.82
N GLU A 155 -8.48 -4.05 7.33
CA GLU A 155 -7.96 -2.82 6.74
C GLU A 155 -7.42 -3.12 5.34
N ARG A 156 -7.88 -2.37 4.34
CA ARG A 156 -7.55 -2.62 2.93
C ARG A 156 -7.08 -1.36 2.25
N TYR A 157 -6.06 -1.50 1.42
CA TYR A 157 -5.57 -0.50 0.49
C TYR A 157 -5.64 -1.02 -0.93
N VAL A 158 -6.15 -0.19 -1.84
CA VAL A 158 -6.32 -0.57 -3.24
C VAL A 158 -5.66 0.47 -4.13
N LEU A 159 -4.84 -0.01 -5.06
CA LEU A 159 -4.23 0.76 -6.14
C LEU A 159 -4.89 0.36 -7.45
N ASP A 160 -5.70 1.26 -7.98
CA ASP A 160 -6.28 1.14 -9.32
C ASP A 160 -5.39 1.86 -10.33
N LEU A 161 -4.78 1.09 -11.22
CA LEU A 161 -3.77 1.58 -12.15
C LEU A 161 -4.16 1.26 -13.61
N ALA A 162 -3.80 2.14 -14.52
CA ALA A 162 -3.78 1.86 -15.95
C ALA A 162 -2.47 2.32 -16.57
N TYR A 163 -2.02 1.59 -17.59
CA TYR A 163 -0.85 1.99 -18.36
C TYR A 163 -1.11 3.33 -19.04
N SER A 164 -0.21 4.28 -18.83
CA SER A 164 -0.31 5.63 -19.35
C SER A 164 0.64 5.86 -20.51
N ARG A 165 1.93 5.58 -20.32
CA ARG A 165 3.00 5.84 -21.30
C ARG A 165 4.23 4.97 -21.02
N ALA A 166 5.15 4.93 -21.98
CA ALA A 166 6.46 4.32 -21.76
C ALA A 166 7.29 5.21 -20.81
N SER A 167 8.25 4.59 -20.14
CA SER A 167 9.29 5.29 -19.37
C SER A 167 10.11 6.21 -20.27
N GLU A 168 10.57 7.32 -19.71
CA GLU A 168 11.55 8.15 -20.40
C GLU A 168 12.91 7.45 -20.34
N PRO A 169 13.70 7.42 -21.42
CA PRO A 169 15.05 6.89 -21.36
C PRO A 169 15.85 7.72 -20.34
N SER A 170 16.53 7.05 -19.41
CA SER A 170 17.42 7.72 -18.47
C SER A 170 18.56 8.39 -19.25
N ASP A 171 18.84 9.67 -18.93
CA ASP A 171 19.87 10.48 -19.58
C ASP A 171 21.31 9.94 -19.36
N ASP A 172 21.48 8.79 -18.66
CA ASP A 172 22.76 8.12 -18.40
C ASP A 172 23.30 7.34 -19.63
N GLU A 173 22.61 7.35 -20.77
CA GLU A 173 23.07 6.78 -22.06
C GLU A 173 23.51 7.83 -23.10
N LEU A 174 24.19 8.92 -22.70
CA LEU A 174 24.83 9.89 -23.62
C LEU A 174 26.36 10.05 -23.43
#